data_AF-A0A4Y9Y9Y9-F1
#
_entry.id   AF-A0A4Y9Y9Y9-F1
#
_cell.length_a   1.000
_cell.length_b   1.000
_cell.length_c   1.000
_cell.angle_alpha   90.00
_cell.angle_beta   90.00
_cell.angle_gamma   90.00
#
_symmetry.space_group_name_H-M   'P 1'
#
loop_
_entity.id
_entity.type
_entity.pdbx_description
1 polymer ?
#
loop_
_entity_poly.entity_id
_entity_poly.type
_entity_poly.pdbx_seq_one_letter_code
_entity_poly.pdbx_strand_id
1 'polypeptide(L)'
;MWSHRCQHVSPPQSAQSKGAWKTKAPTSPWCHGGNEDQLRHLPNPDGRFLSTPPQFSEPSFAATHWQSPARHGRRPHILLTMLSRPLQRLASASRAFSTSTVARGHTSHIGKAPIKVPPTITLTPTPISLGVKGPLGSTTVPLEPYMTLSNPSPDVLALSVENAEEKKQRSMWGLTRTLINNAIVGMTEGFTVPLYLVGVGYRAALEEDPRGKEEGRSGLRLNMKLGFSHSVLVPVPNHIKAEVPIPTKIVLSCNDKHLLGLFAAKVRKWRPPEPYKGKGVFVGNETIRIKAVKKK
;
A
#
# COMPACT_ATOMS: atom_id res chain seq x y z
N MET A 1 52.73 -36.35 1.20
CA MET A 1 54.13 -36.41 0.72
C MET A 1 54.31 -37.80 0.11
N TRP A 2 54.91 -37.87 -1.09
CA TRP A 2 54.95 -39.01 -2.04
C TRP A 2 53.69 -39.17 -2.90
N SER A 3 53.71 -39.46 -4.19
CA SER A 3 54.67 -39.30 -5.30
C SER A 3 53.96 -39.95 -6.51
N HIS A 4 53.79 -39.18 -7.59
CA HIS A 4 53.76 -39.56 -9.02
C HIS A 4 53.15 -40.91 -9.46
N ARG A 5 52.21 -40.87 -10.43
CA ARG A 5 52.50 -41.23 -11.85
C ARG A 5 51.25 -41.03 -12.74
N CYS A 6 51.27 -39.94 -13.51
CA CYS A 6 50.46 -39.78 -14.71
C CYS A 6 51.00 -40.69 -15.82
N GLN A 7 50.13 -41.29 -16.63
CA GLN A 7 50.50 -41.83 -17.94
C GLN A 7 49.74 -41.07 -19.04
N HIS A 8 50.55 -40.43 -19.87
CA HIS A 8 50.26 -39.91 -21.20
C HIS A 8 49.80 -41.02 -22.14
N VAL A 9 48.80 -40.74 -22.97
CA VAL A 9 48.83 -41.11 -24.40
C VAL A 9 48.17 -39.98 -25.19
N SER A 10 48.90 -39.43 -26.16
CA SER A 10 48.43 -38.55 -27.24
C SER A 10 48.95 -39.12 -28.58
N PRO A 11 48.63 -38.56 -29.76
CA PRO A 11 47.85 -39.22 -30.81
C PRO A 11 48.66 -39.43 -32.11
N PRO A 12 48.01 -39.84 -33.22
CA PRO A 12 48.27 -39.19 -34.52
C PRO A 12 46.95 -38.84 -35.25
N GLN A 13 46.78 -37.63 -35.81
CA GLN A 13 47.22 -37.16 -37.15
C GLN A 13 46.75 -38.11 -38.27
N SER A 14 46.12 -37.73 -39.39
CA SER A 14 45.98 -36.47 -40.13
C SER A 14 45.13 -36.73 -41.41
N ALA A 15 44.40 -35.74 -41.93
CA ALA A 15 44.14 -35.44 -43.36
C ALA A 15 42.89 -34.53 -43.48
N GLN A 16 43.01 -33.21 -43.69
CA GLN A 16 43.20 -32.47 -44.95
C GLN A 16 42.17 -32.74 -46.08
N SER A 17 41.23 -31.81 -46.25
CA SER A 17 40.74 -31.30 -47.55
C SER A 17 40.00 -29.98 -47.31
N LYS A 18 40.62 -28.81 -47.51
CA LYS A 18 40.56 -27.97 -48.73
C LYS A 18 39.14 -27.78 -49.29
N GLY A 19 38.63 -26.55 -49.14
CA GLY A 19 37.40 -26.07 -49.77
C GLY A 19 37.32 -24.54 -49.69
N ALA A 20 38.17 -23.87 -50.47
CA ALA A 20 38.18 -22.43 -50.64
C ALA A 20 37.13 -22.02 -51.67
N TRP A 21 36.23 -21.09 -51.34
CA TRP A 21 35.46 -20.32 -52.33
C TRP A 21 35.71 -18.83 -52.09
N LYS A 22 36.27 -18.22 -53.13
CA LYS A 22 36.67 -16.82 -53.24
C LYS A 22 35.57 -16.09 -54.02
N THR A 23 35.45 -14.80 -53.71
CA THR A 23 34.99 -13.67 -54.55
C THR A 23 33.53 -13.63 -55.04
N LYS A 24 32.84 -12.51 -54.73
CA LYS A 24 32.64 -11.36 -55.64
C LYS A 24 31.71 -10.32 -55.02
N ALA A 25 32.24 -9.12 -54.74
CA ALA A 25 31.52 -7.88 -55.03
C ALA A 25 31.60 -7.63 -56.55
N PRO A 26 30.67 -6.88 -57.16
CA PRO A 26 31.02 -5.49 -57.44
C PRO A 26 29.84 -4.48 -57.47
N THR A 27 30.24 -3.20 -57.46
CA THR A 27 29.66 -2.03 -58.17
C THR A 27 28.34 -1.37 -57.71
N SER A 28 28.52 -0.14 -57.23
CA SER A 28 27.65 1.06 -57.19
C SER A 28 27.37 1.61 -58.62
N PRO A 29 27.00 2.90 -58.89
CA PRO A 29 26.21 3.96 -58.20
C PRO A 29 25.19 4.67 -59.14
N TRP A 30 24.07 5.22 -58.66
CA TRP A 30 23.37 6.38 -59.29
C TRP A 30 22.53 7.07 -58.19
N CYS A 31 22.71 8.32 -57.73
CA CYS A 31 22.91 9.67 -58.29
C CYS A 31 21.61 10.43 -58.66
N HIS A 32 21.47 11.59 -58.00
CA HIS A 32 20.76 12.84 -58.34
C HIS A 32 19.22 12.85 -58.33
N GLY A 33 18.53 13.89 -57.86
CA GLY A 33 18.90 15.24 -57.40
C GLY A 33 17.91 15.71 -56.31
N GLY A 34 18.09 16.82 -55.62
CA GLY A 34 18.75 18.06 -56.02
C GLY A 34 17.73 19.20 -56.04
N ASN A 35 18.11 20.28 -55.36
CA ASN A 35 17.54 21.64 -55.27
C ASN A 35 16.51 21.91 -54.17
N GLU A 36 16.88 22.66 -53.13
CA GLU A 36 17.23 24.11 -53.12
C GLU A 36 15.97 24.96 -53.27
N ASP A 37 15.54 25.59 -52.17
CA ASP A 37 15.58 27.05 -52.02
C ASP A 37 15.00 27.42 -50.63
N GLN A 38 15.78 28.07 -49.76
CA GLN A 38 15.82 29.53 -49.59
C GLN A 38 14.47 30.07 -49.04
N LEU A 39 14.34 30.86 -47.97
CA LEU A 39 15.20 31.78 -47.24
C LEU A 39 14.50 32.13 -45.90
N ARG A 40 15.31 32.46 -44.89
CA ARG A 40 15.19 33.55 -43.89
C ARG A 40 13.82 33.83 -43.25
N HIS A 41 13.78 33.91 -41.91
CA HIS A 41 13.82 35.19 -41.18
C HIS A 41 13.89 34.96 -39.66
N LEU A 42 14.65 35.84 -39.00
CA LEU A 42 14.97 35.94 -37.57
C LEU A 42 13.76 36.43 -36.73
N PRO A 43 13.85 36.41 -35.37
CA PRO A 43 12.71 36.37 -34.45
C PRO A 43 12.21 37.77 -34.07
N ASN A 44 11.01 37.84 -33.48
CA ASN A 44 10.55 39.02 -32.74
C ASN A 44 9.58 38.61 -31.59
N PRO A 45 9.41 39.48 -30.58
CA PRO A 45 9.27 39.12 -29.18
C PRO A 45 7.86 39.45 -28.64
N ASP A 46 7.63 39.10 -27.38
CA ASP A 46 6.61 39.69 -26.51
C ASP A 46 5.15 39.67 -26.98
N GLY A 47 4.46 38.58 -26.63
CA GLY A 47 2.99 38.50 -26.63
C GLY A 47 2.47 38.02 -25.28
N ARG A 48 2.50 38.88 -24.27
CA ARG A 48 1.77 38.66 -23.00
C ARG A 48 0.28 38.68 -23.29
N PHE A 49 -0.45 37.65 -22.87
CA PHE A 49 -1.85 37.79 -22.49
C PHE A 49 -2.14 37.00 -21.22
N LEU A 50 -2.41 37.76 -20.16
CA LEU A 50 -3.07 37.34 -18.93
C LEU A 50 -4.57 37.19 -19.22
N SER A 51 -5.18 36.11 -18.75
CA SER A 51 -6.50 36.15 -18.07
C SER A 51 -6.89 34.76 -17.53
N THR A 52 -6.72 34.64 -16.20
CA THR A 52 -7.63 34.08 -15.20
C THR A 52 -8.46 32.80 -15.51
N PRO A 53 -8.32 31.75 -14.68
CA PRO A 53 -9.24 30.60 -14.68
C PRO A 53 -10.58 30.94 -14.00
N PRO A 54 -11.71 30.36 -14.44
CA PRO A 54 -13.01 30.62 -13.83
C PRO A 54 -13.14 29.98 -12.44
N GLN A 55 -13.56 30.82 -11.49
CA GLN A 55 -13.97 30.46 -10.13
C GLN A 55 -15.23 29.60 -10.16
N PHE A 56 -15.19 28.44 -9.50
CA PHE A 56 -16.38 27.64 -9.19
C PHE A 56 -16.87 28.08 -7.80
N SER A 57 -18.05 28.70 -7.77
CA SER A 57 -18.73 29.16 -6.56
C SER A 57 -19.46 28.01 -5.85
N GLU A 58 -19.30 27.96 -4.53
CA GLU A 58 -20.02 27.09 -3.60
C GLU A 58 -21.51 27.49 -3.53
N PRO A 59 -22.46 26.55 -3.53
CA PRO A 59 -23.83 26.83 -3.11
C PRO A 59 -23.96 26.78 -1.58
N SER A 60 -24.51 27.86 -1.06
CA SER A 60 -24.81 28.13 0.35
C SER A 60 -26.00 27.33 0.88
N PHE A 61 -25.95 27.12 2.19
CA PHE A 61 -26.94 26.48 3.06
C PHE A 61 -28.36 27.05 2.90
N ALA A 62 -29.35 26.15 2.83
CA ALA A 62 -30.74 26.45 3.19
C ALA A 62 -31.19 25.45 4.27
N ALA A 63 -31.23 25.92 5.52
CA ALA A 63 -31.77 25.21 6.66
C ALA A 63 -33.30 25.16 6.56
N THR A 64 -33.86 23.97 6.34
CA THR A 64 -35.31 23.77 6.35
C THR A 64 -35.82 23.68 7.78
N HIS A 65 -36.50 24.75 8.18
CA HIS A 65 -37.19 24.92 9.46
C HIS A 65 -38.43 24.01 9.51
N TRP A 66 -38.36 22.90 10.24
CA TRP A 66 -39.52 22.03 10.51
C TRP A 66 -40.34 22.58 11.69
N GLN A 67 -41.39 23.34 11.37
CA GLN A 67 -42.45 23.72 12.32
C GLN A 67 -43.49 22.60 12.40
N SER A 68 -43.73 22.09 13.61
CA SER A 68 -44.85 21.19 13.90
C SER A 68 -46.13 22.00 14.13
N PRO A 69 -47.28 21.66 13.51
CA PRO A 69 -48.52 22.37 13.72
C PRO A 69 -49.22 21.92 15.02
N ALA A 70 -49.60 22.93 15.81
CA ALA A 70 -50.52 22.80 16.93
C ALA A 70 -51.88 22.25 16.45
N ARG A 71 -52.37 21.20 17.12
CA ARG A 71 -53.72 20.67 16.92
C ARG A 71 -54.47 20.73 18.24
N HIS A 72 -55.39 21.68 18.32
CA HIS A 72 -56.42 21.76 19.36
C HIS A 72 -57.38 20.58 19.21
N GLY A 73 -57.57 19.82 20.28
CA GLY A 73 -58.55 18.74 20.38
C GLY A 73 -59.08 18.66 21.80
N ARG A 74 -60.38 18.90 21.95
CA ARG A 74 -61.11 19.09 23.20
C ARG A 74 -61.16 17.81 24.04
N ARG A 75 -61.16 18.01 25.37
CA ARG A 75 -61.45 17.01 26.41
C ARG A 75 -62.88 16.49 26.29
N PRO A 76 -63.15 15.28 26.79
CA PRO A 76 -64.24 15.15 27.76
C PRO A 76 -63.78 14.57 29.09
N HIS A 77 -64.48 15.04 30.12
CA HIS A 77 -64.33 14.68 31.53
C HIS A 77 -64.81 13.25 31.78
N ILE A 78 -64.01 12.45 32.49
CA ILE A 78 -64.49 11.27 33.23
C ILE A 78 -63.97 11.35 34.66
N LEU A 79 -64.89 11.02 35.55
CA LEU A 79 -64.95 11.27 36.98
C LEU A 79 -63.88 10.52 37.79
N LEU A 80 -63.45 11.21 38.83
CA LEU A 80 -62.58 10.82 39.94
C LEU A 80 -63.07 9.55 40.66
N THR A 81 -62.19 8.57 40.92
CA THR A 81 -62.27 7.75 42.14
C THR A 81 -60.88 7.60 42.77
N MET A 82 -60.86 7.90 44.06
CA MET A 82 -59.73 7.98 44.97
C MET A 82 -59.15 6.60 45.23
N LEU A 83 -57.82 6.48 45.24
CA LEU A 83 -57.10 5.55 46.12
C LEU A 83 -55.70 6.10 46.38
N SER A 84 -55.48 6.39 47.66
CA SER A 84 -54.31 6.98 48.28
C SER A 84 -53.08 6.09 48.17
N ARG A 85 -51.97 6.63 47.65
CA ARG A 85 -50.62 6.14 47.94
C ARG A 85 -49.66 7.32 48.09
N PRO A 86 -48.88 7.40 49.18
CA PRO A 86 -47.89 8.45 49.34
C PRO A 86 -46.78 8.24 48.31
N LEU A 87 -46.66 9.17 47.38
CA LEU A 87 -45.55 9.26 46.43
C LEU A 87 -44.30 9.70 47.21
N GLN A 88 -43.54 8.72 47.70
CA GLN A 88 -42.15 8.95 48.08
C GLN A 88 -41.42 9.46 46.84
N ARG A 89 -41.06 10.74 46.88
CA ARG A 89 -40.25 11.43 45.87
C ARG A 89 -38.84 10.83 45.94
N LEU A 90 -38.64 9.68 45.30
CA LEU A 90 -37.31 9.19 45.00
C LEU A 90 -36.72 10.15 43.97
N ALA A 91 -35.85 11.04 44.44
CA ALA A 91 -34.96 11.79 43.57
C ALA A 91 -34.19 10.78 42.73
N SER A 92 -34.57 10.68 41.46
CA SER A 92 -33.80 9.98 40.43
C SER A 92 -32.49 10.74 40.26
N ALA A 93 -31.52 10.45 41.13
CA ALA A 93 -30.14 10.79 40.88
C ALA A 93 -29.70 9.97 39.67
N SER A 94 -29.65 10.61 38.50
CA SER A 94 -29.02 10.07 37.30
C SER A 94 -27.54 9.85 37.62
N ARG A 95 -27.21 8.66 38.12
CA ARG A 95 -25.82 8.24 38.22
C ARG A 95 -25.29 8.13 36.81
N ALA A 96 -24.47 9.10 36.39
CA ALA A 96 -23.72 9.03 35.15
C ALA A 96 -22.84 7.79 35.21
N PHE A 97 -23.22 6.76 34.46
CA PHE A 97 -22.45 5.52 34.30
C PHE A 97 -21.28 5.78 33.33
N SER A 98 -20.37 6.67 33.70
CA SER A 98 -19.11 6.87 33.00
C SER A 98 -17.97 6.53 33.95
N THR A 99 -17.55 5.27 33.93
CA THR A 99 -16.33 4.77 34.60
C THR A 99 -15.07 5.02 33.77
N SER A 100 -15.10 5.93 32.79
CA SER A 100 -13.87 6.48 32.24
C SER A 100 -13.45 7.68 33.09
N THR A 101 -12.47 7.48 33.96
CA THR A 101 -11.62 8.60 34.38
C THR A 101 -11.21 9.34 33.11
N VAL A 102 -11.61 10.61 32.96
CA VAL A 102 -11.06 11.46 31.91
C VAL A 102 -9.55 11.41 32.11
N ALA A 103 -8.84 10.70 31.23
CA ALA A 103 -7.41 10.49 31.36
C ALA A 103 -6.77 11.88 31.41
N ARG A 104 -6.32 12.28 32.61
CA ARG A 104 -5.63 13.54 32.83
C ARG A 104 -4.24 13.40 32.24
N GLY A 105 -4.15 13.63 30.94
CA GLY A 105 -2.95 13.44 30.15
C GLY A 105 -3.31 13.20 28.70
N HIS A 106 -3.47 14.27 27.94
CA HIS A 106 -3.61 14.21 26.49
C HIS A 106 -2.30 13.75 25.85
N THR A 107 -1.98 12.46 25.92
CA THR A 107 -0.72 11.90 25.41
C THR A 107 -0.96 10.62 24.60
N SER A 108 -0.14 10.39 23.57
CA SER A 108 -0.19 9.16 22.78
C SER A 108 0.73 8.11 23.41
N HIS A 109 0.17 7.01 23.90
CA HIS A 109 0.96 5.88 24.42
C HIS A 109 1.86 5.28 23.33
N ILE A 110 1.35 5.20 22.09
CA ILE A 110 2.10 4.69 20.94
C ILE A 110 3.21 5.66 20.52
N GLY A 111 2.91 6.96 20.49
CA GLY A 111 3.88 8.00 20.12
C GLY A 111 5.02 8.15 21.15
N LYS A 112 4.68 8.09 22.44
CA LYS A 112 5.65 8.17 23.56
C LYS A 112 6.58 6.97 23.62
N ALA A 113 6.16 5.82 23.10
CA ALA A 113 6.97 4.60 23.13
C ALA A 113 8.20 4.75 22.21
N PRO A 114 9.43 4.68 22.76
CA PRO A 114 10.65 4.80 21.98
C PRO A 114 10.75 3.68 20.93
N ILE A 115 11.50 3.95 19.85
CA ILE A 115 11.80 3.01 18.78
C ILE A 115 13.24 2.53 18.97
N LYS A 116 13.44 1.22 19.03
CA LYS A 116 14.77 0.61 19.03
C LYS A 116 15.29 0.58 17.60
N VAL A 117 16.45 1.17 17.38
CA VAL A 117 17.11 1.23 16.07
C VAL A 117 18.23 0.18 16.06
N PRO A 118 18.17 -0.84 15.19
CA PRO A 118 19.27 -1.77 15.05
C PRO A 118 20.50 -1.08 14.44
N PRO A 119 21.73 -1.47 14.81
CA PRO A 119 22.95 -0.79 14.40
C PRO A 119 23.23 -0.84 12.89
N THR A 120 22.52 -1.71 12.16
CA THR A 120 22.62 -1.85 10.70
C THR A 120 21.96 -0.68 9.96
N ILE A 121 21.11 0.12 10.62
CA ILE A 121 20.34 1.20 9.98
C ILE A 121 20.97 2.56 10.29
N THR A 122 21.07 3.39 9.25
CA THR A 122 21.44 4.81 9.41
C THR A 122 20.21 5.69 9.18
N LEU A 123 19.97 6.62 10.11
CA LEU A 123 18.89 7.60 10.05
C LEU A 123 19.45 8.98 9.70
N THR A 124 18.89 9.63 8.67
CA THR A 124 19.26 10.99 8.26
C THR A 124 18.06 11.92 8.45
N PRO A 125 17.95 12.62 9.60
CA PRO A 125 16.84 13.53 9.86
C PRO A 125 16.95 14.81 9.03
N THR A 126 15.87 15.16 8.33
CA THR A 126 15.65 16.42 7.61
C THR A 126 14.42 17.11 8.23
N PRO A 127 14.27 18.44 8.20
CA PRO A 127 13.10 19.12 8.77
C PRO A 127 11.74 18.62 8.24
N ILE A 128 11.70 18.16 6.98
CA ILE A 128 10.45 17.74 6.30
C ILE A 128 10.36 16.21 6.19
N SER A 129 11.46 15.47 6.40
CA SER A 129 11.45 14.02 6.21
C SER A 129 12.56 13.31 6.97
N LEU A 130 12.35 12.03 7.28
CA LEU A 130 13.36 11.14 7.83
C LEU A 130 13.80 10.16 6.74
N GLY A 131 15.07 10.25 6.34
CA GLY A 131 15.69 9.23 5.50
C GLY A 131 16.11 8.03 6.34
N VAL A 132 15.69 6.84 5.95
CA VAL A 132 16.05 5.56 6.57
C VAL A 132 16.80 4.74 5.53
N LYS A 133 18.07 4.44 5.78
CA LYS A 133 18.87 3.55 4.93
C LYS A 133 19.24 2.28 5.69
N GLY A 134 19.07 1.14 5.05
CA GLY A 134 19.41 -0.16 5.60
C GLY A 134 19.86 -1.15 4.51
N PRO A 135 20.00 -2.43 4.85
CA PRO A 135 20.57 -3.43 3.93
C PRO A 135 19.71 -3.69 2.69
N LEU A 136 18.38 -3.60 2.81
CA LEU A 136 17.45 -3.87 1.70
C LEU A 136 17.17 -2.64 0.81
N GLY A 137 17.70 -1.46 1.16
CA GLY A 137 17.55 -0.24 0.38
C GLY A 137 17.38 1.01 1.25
N SER A 138 16.71 2.02 0.68
CA SER A 138 16.43 3.29 1.34
C SER A 138 14.96 3.66 1.23
N THR A 139 14.42 4.30 2.27
CA THR A 139 13.05 4.83 2.31
C THR A 139 13.04 6.18 3.00
N THR A 140 12.13 7.05 2.56
CA THR A 140 11.93 8.38 3.14
C THR A 140 10.56 8.42 3.78
N VAL A 141 10.50 8.82 5.05
CA VAL A 141 9.24 9.01 5.79
C VAL A 141 8.97 10.51 5.91
N PRO A 142 7.80 11.01 5.46
CA PRO A 142 7.46 12.42 5.62
C PRO A 142 7.25 12.77 7.10
N LEU A 143 7.75 13.94 7.49
CA LEU A 143 7.59 14.51 8.83
C LEU A 143 6.83 15.82 8.74
N GLU A 144 6.01 16.05 9.75
CA GLU A 144 5.30 17.31 9.95
C GLU A 144 6.18 18.28 10.75
N PRO A 145 6.04 19.60 10.54
CA PRO A 145 6.94 20.59 11.13
C PRO A 145 6.90 20.65 12.66
N TYR A 146 5.75 20.33 13.28
CA TYR A 146 5.55 20.31 14.74
C TYR A 146 6.02 19.00 15.41
N MET A 147 6.75 18.14 14.68
CA MET A 147 7.30 16.88 15.18
C MET A 147 8.79 17.05 15.50
N THR A 148 9.19 16.71 16.72
CA THR A 148 10.58 16.75 17.15
C THR A 148 11.12 15.34 17.34
N LEU A 149 12.29 15.08 16.74
CA LEU A 149 13.03 13.84 16.90
C LEU A 149 14.08 14.02 18.00
N SER A 150 14.09 13.14 19.00
CA SER A 150 15.12 13.12 20.04
C SER A 150 15.82 11.77 20.04
N ASN A 151 17.15 11.79 20.03
CA ASN A 151 17.98 10.59 20.09
C ASN A 151 18.61 10.51 21.50
N PRO A 152 17.90 9.99 22.52
CA PRO A 152 18.43 9.92 23.88
C PRO A 152 19.65 8.98 23.99
N SER A 153 19.78 8.02 23.08
CA SER A 153 20.90 7.09 22.98
C SER A 153 21.09 6.68 21.52
N PRO A 154 22.27 6.18 21.09
CA PRO A 154 22.51 5.83 19.69
C PRO A 154 21.52 4.78 19.14
N ASP A 155 21.01 3.90 20.00
CA ASP A 155 20.14 2.79 19.61
C ASP A 155 18.65 3.08 19.81
N VAL A 156 18.30 4.30 20.27
CA VAL A 156 16.91 4.64 20.61
C VAL A 156 16.52 5.97 20.01
N LEU A 157 15.43 5.95 19.22
CA LEU A 157 14.77 7.13 18.69
C LEU A 157 13.48 7.39 19.49
N ALA A 158 13.39 8.58 20.09
CA ALA A 158 12.19 9.09 20.74
C ALA A 158 11.56 10.19 19.88
N LEU A 159 10.23 10.26 19.91
CA LEU A 159 9.44 11.24 19.17
C LEU A 159 8.63 12.06 20.15
N SER A 160 8.60 13.37 19.94
CA SER A 160 7.74 14.29 20.68
C SER A 160 7.03 15.24 19.73
N VAL A 161 5.91 15.80 20.19
CA VAL A 161 5.17 16.86 19.52
C VAL A 161 5.21 18.13 20.36
N GLU A 162 5.08 19.29 19.73
CA GLU A 162 5.06 20.58 20.41
C GLU A 162 3.90 20.69 21.41
N ASN A 163 2.67 20.41 20.95
CA ASN A 163 1.45 20.54 21.73
C ASN A 163 0.65 19.24 21.77
N ALA A 164 0.83 18.45 22.82
CA ALA A 164 0.14 17.17 23.00
C ALA A 164 -1.38 17.32 23.25
N GLU A 165 -1.84 18.52 23.63
CA GLU A 165 -3.26 18.86 23.82
C GLU A 165 -4.01 19.05 22.50
N GLU A 166 -3.30 19.35 21.42
CA GLU A 166 -3.93 19.45 20.09
C GLU A 166 -4.24 18.06 19.54
N LYS A 167 -5.50 17.83 19.14
CA LYS A 167 -5.95 16.54 18.62
C LYS A 167 -5.17 16.10 17.37
N LYS A 168 -4.90 17.04 16.46
CA LYS A 168 -4.17 16.77 15.21
C LYS A 168 -2.75 16.30 15.51
N GLN A 169 -1.99 17.07 16.29
CA GLN A 169 -0.61 16.71 16.66
C GLN A 169 -0.55 15.36 17.39
N ARG A 170 -1.46 15.11 18.34
CA ARG A 170 -1.52 13.83 19.05
C ARG A 170 -1.78 12.64 18.13
N SER A 171 -2.65 12.80 17.13
CA SER A 171 -2.92 11.73 16.14
C SER A 171 -1.71 11.47 15.24
N MET A 172 -1.05 12.53 14.78
CA MET A 172 0.14 12.44 13.94
C MET A 172 1.32 11.84 14.68
N TRP A 173 1.47 12.14 15.97
CA TRP A 173 2.54 11.57 16.82
C TRP A 173 2.58 10.04 16.77
N GLY A 174 1.43 9.38 16.96
CA GLY A 174 1.34 7.92 16.92
C GLY A 174 1.51 7.35 15.51
N LEU A 175 0.98 8.04 14.49
CA LEU A 175 1.10 7.64 13.09
C LEU A 175 2.56 7.65 12.65
N THR A 176 3.26 8.79 12.82
CA THR A 176 4.64 8.97 12.40
C THR A 176 5.56 7.98 13.11
N ARG A 177 5.36 7.75 14.41
CA ARG A 177 6.06 6.69 15.16
C ARG A 177 5.93 5.33 14.49
N THR A 178 4.72 4.98 14.09
CA THR A 178 4.43 3.68 13.45
C THR A 178 5.05 3.60 12.05
N LEU A 179 4.99 4.69 11.27
CA LEU A 179 5.60 4.75 9.94
C LEU A 179 7.12 4.59 10.00
N ILE A 180 7.79 5.28 10.92
CA ILE A 180 9.24 5.17 11.11
C ILE A 180 9.61 3.74 11.53
N ASN A 181 8.89 3.17 12.49
CA ASN A 181 9.14 1.79 12.92
C ASN A 181 8.94 0.79 11.77
N ASN A 182 7.90 0.97 10.95
CA ASN A 182 7.67 0.11 9.79
C ASN A 182 8.78 0.28 8.74
N ALA A 183 9.28 1.49 8.51
CA ALA A 183 10.40 1.73 7.59
C ALA A 183 11.69 1.04 8.09
N ILE A 184 11.98 1.13 9.39
CA ILE A 184 13.13 0.46 10.03
C ILE A 184 13.05 -1.06 9.86
N VAL A 185 11.92 -1.67 10.25
CA VAL A 185 11.70 -3.12 10.10
C VAL A 185 11.73 -3.54 8.62
N GLY A 186 11.12 -2.74 7.75
CA GLY A 186 11.06 -3.01 6.32
C GLY A 186 12.43 -2.96 5.63
N MET A 187 13.33 -2.08 6.06
CA MET A 187 14.70 -2.01 5.51
C MET A 187 15.64 -3.09 6.07
N THR A 188 15.30 -3.71 7.20
CA THR A 188 16.11 -4.76 7.85
C THR A 188 15.67 -6.17 7.49
N GLU A 189 14.42 -6.50 7.80
CA GLU A 189 13.86 -7.84 7.60
C GLU A 189 13.05 -7.92 6.30
N GLY A 190 12.39 -6.82 5.92
CA GLY A 190 11.39 -6.81 4.86
C GLY A 190 10.05 -7.38 5.34
N PHE A 191 9.00 -7.19 4.54
CA PHE A 191 7.67 -7.68 4.85
C PHE A 191 7.26 -8.79 3.89
N THR A 192 6.66 -9.83 4.44
CA THR A 192 6.10 -10.93 3.66
C THR A 192 4.66 -11.19 4.08
N VAL A 193 3.77 -11.31 3.10
CA VAL A 193 2.34 -11.60 3.30
C VAL A 193 1.95 -12.78 2.40
N PRO A 194 1.60 -13.94 2.99
CA PRO A 194 1.06 -15.06 2.22
C PRO A 194 -0.40 -14.78 1.84
N LEU A 195 -0.79 -15.15 0.63
CA LEU A 195 -2.17 -15.21 0.17
C LEU A 195 -2.57 -16.68 -0.01
N TYR A 196 -3.71 -17.06 0.55
CA TYR A 196 -4.24 -18.42 0.42
C TYR A 196 -5.46 -18.44 -0.49
N LEU A 197 -5.43 -19.35 -1.46
CA LEU A 197 -6.53 -19.59 -2.39
C LEU A 197 -7.34 -20.78 -1.89
N VAL A 198 -8.56 -20.52 -1.41
CA VAL A 198 -9.47 -21.56 -0.92
C VAL A 198 -10.59 -21.75 -1.93
N GLY A 199 -10.65 -22.93 -2.53
CA GLY A 199 -11.68 -23.28 -3.50
C GLY A 199 -11.26 -24.44 -4.38
N VAL A 200 -12.22 -25.24 -4.81
CA VAL A 200 -11.96 -26.34 -5.76
C VAL A 200 -11.56 -25.72 -7.10
N GLY A 201 -10.43 -26.17 -7.65
CA GLY A 201 -9.87 -25.67 -8.91
C GLY A 201 -9.20 -24.29 -8.80
N TYR A 202 -9.08 -23.72 -7.59
CA TYR A 202 -8.40 -22.45 -7.40
C TYR A 202 -6.89 -22.65 -7.41
N ARG A 203 -6.22 -21.94 -8.31
CA ARG A 203 -4.76 -22.00 -8.43
C ARG A 203 -4.21 -20.73 -9.03
N ALA A 204 -2.98 -20.40 -8.66
CA ALA A 204 -2.19 -19.35 -9.27
C ALA A 204 -0.89 -19.93 -9.84
N ALA A 205 -0.39 -19.27 -10.88
CA ALA A 205 0.93 -19.47 -11.43
C ALA A 205 1.56 -18.10 -11.70
N LEU A 206 2.88 -18.01 -11.58
CA LEU A 206 3.63 -16.83 -11.97
C LEU A 206 4.05 -17.00 -13.43
N GLU A 207 3.69 -16.04 -14.28
CA GLU A 207 4.01 -16.04 -15.70
C GLU A 207 4.73 -14.75 -16.07
N GLU A 208 5.49 -14.78 -17.16
CA GLU A 208 6.05 -13.58 -17.76
C GLU A 208 4.94 -12.75 -18.42
N ASP A 209 5.02 -11.43 -18.26
CA ASP A 209 4.07 -10.51 -18.86
C ASP A 209 4.52 -10.19 -20.30
N PRO A 210 3.73 -10.53 -21.34
CA PRO A 210 4.08 -10.24 -22.74
C PRO A 210 4.17 -8.74 -23.04
N ARG A 211 3.64 -7.88 -22.16
CA ARG A 211 3.80 -6.42 -22.26
C ARG A 211 5.18 -5.92 -21.83
N GLY A 212 6.06 -6.81 -21.36
CA GLY A 212 7.43 -6.49 -20.99
C GLY A 212 7.55 -5.69 -19.69
N LYS A 213 8.76 -5.19 -19.46
CA LYS A 213 9.11 -4.34 -18.32
C LYS A 213 8.84 -2.88 -18.68
N GLU A 214 7.58 -2.49 -18.70
CA GLU A 214 7.20 -1.07 -18.72
C GLU A 214 7.49 -0.42 -17.34
N GLU A 215 7.56 0.91 -17.30
CA GLU A 215 7.80 1.66 -16.06
C GLU A 215 6.84 1.23 -14.93
N GLY A 216 7.41 0.72 -13.83
CA GLY A 216 6.66 0.27 -12.66
C GLY A 216 6.21 -1.20 -12.65
N ARG A 217 6.47 -1.99 -13.70
CA ARG A 217 6.13 -3.44 -13.76
C ARG A 217 7.36 -4.33 -13.85
N SER A 218 7.36 -5.43 -13.09
CA SER A 218 8.49 -6.37 -13.03
C SER A 218 8.68 -7.20 -14.29
N GLY A 219 7.75 -7.10 -15.25
CA GLY A 219 7.62 -8.03 -16.38
C GLY A 219 7.07 -9.40 -15.97
N LEU A 220 6.54 -9.51 -14.75
CA LEU A 220 5.89 -10.70 -14.23
C LEU A 220 4.41 -10.42 -13.99
N ARG A 221 3.57 -11.42 -14.22
CA ARG A 221 2.14 -11.36 -13.92
C ARG A 221 1.70 -12.63 -13.22
N LEU A 222 0.74 -12.48 -12.33
CA LEU A 222 0.09 -13.57 -11.65
C LEU A 222 -1.09 -14.06 -12.52
N ASN A 223 -1.02 -15.30 -13.00
CA ASN A 223 -2.13 -15.96 -13.69
C ASN A 223 -2.93 -16.78 -12.67
N MET A 224 -4.14 -16.32 -12.35
CA MET A 224 -5.03 -16.96 -11.39
C MET A 224 -6.25 -17.57 -12.06
N LYS A 225 -6.52 -18.84 -11.74
CA LYS A 225 -7.80 -19.51 -12.01
C LYS A 225 -8.62 -19.47 -10.73
N LEU A 226 -9.67 -18.65 -10.71
CA LEU A 226 -10.55 -18.45 -9.54
C LEU A 226 -12.00 -18.87 -9.82
N GLY A 227 -12.22 -19.72 -10.83
CA GLY A 227 -13.57 -20.12 -11.25
C GLY A 227 -14.30 -19.13 -12.16
N PHE A 228 -13.57 -18.18 -12.76
CA PHE A 228 -14.06 -17.37 -13.88
C PHE A 228 -13.87 -18.12 -15.20
N SER A 229 -14.61 -17.73 -16.24
CA SER A 229 -14.50 -18.33 -17.59
C SER A 229 -13.11 -18.14 -18.21
N HIS A 230 -12.42 -17.04 -17.87
CA HIS A 230 -11.05 -16.74 -18.30
C HIS A 230 -10.09 -16.65 -17.10
N SER A 231 -8.79 -16.78 -17.36
CA SER A 231 -7.75 -16.52 -16.36
C SER A 231 -7.73 -15.05 -15.94
N VAL A 232 -7.60 -14.79 -14.65
CA VAL A 232 -7.33 -13.45 -14.14
C VAL A 232 -5.83 -13.21 -14.17
N LEU A 233 -5.40 -12.22 -14.95
CA LEU A 233 -4.00 -11.83 -15.09
C LEU A 233 -3.75 -10.54 -14.30
N VAL A 234 -2.91 -10.59 -13.27
CA VAL A 234 -2.57 -9.42 -12.45
C VAL A 234 -1.09 -9.08 -12.60
N PRO A 235 -0.72 -7.94 -13.18
CA PRO A 235 0.68 -7.54 -13.32
C PRO A 235 1.29 -7.24 -11.95
N VAL A 236 2.50 -7.74 -11.71
CA VAL A 236 3.26 -7.54 -10.46
C VAL A 236 4.11 -6.28 -10.59
N PRO A 237 4.00 -5.31 -9.65
CA PRO A 237 4.84 -4.11 -9.64
C PRO A 237 6.31 -4.38 -9.28
N ASN A 238 7.22 -3.52 -9.75
CA ASN A 238 8.69 -3.64 -9.55
C ASN A 238 9.13 -3.79 -8.09
N HIS A 239 8.46 -3.09 -7.18
CA HIS A 239 8.80 -3.06 -5.77
C HIS A 239 8.28 -4.29 -5.00
N ILE A 240 7.52 -5.18 -5.64
CA ILE A 240 6.95 -6.38 -5.02
C ILE A 240 7.54 -7.62 -5.69
N LYS A 241 8.07 -8.52 -4.86
CA LYS A 241 8.46 -9.85 -5.27
C LYS A 241 7.29 -10.80 -5.00
N ALA A 242 6.83 -11.51 -6.03
CA ALA A 242 5.78 -12.52 -5.89
C ALA A 242 6.37 -13.91 -6.15
N GLU A 243 6.09 -14.85 -5.25
CA GLU A 243 6.51 -16.24 -5.36
C GLU A 243 5.28 -17.14 -5.19
N VAL A 244 5.24 -18.26 -5.90
CA VAL A 244 4.13 -19.22 -5.81
C VAL A 244 4.71 -20.60 -5.45
N PRO A 245 5.02 -20.85 -4.17
CA PRO A 245 5.60 -22.13 -3.75
C PRO A 245 4.65 -23.30 -3.95
N ILE A 246 3.34 -23.05 -3.80
CA ILE A 246 2.27 -24.02 -3.99
C ILE A 246 1.20 -23.35 -4.84
N PRO A 247 0.54 -24.04 -5.79
CA PRO A 247 -0.50 -23.41 -6.62
C PRO A 247 -1.61 -22.72 -5.83
N THR A 248 -1.88 -23.13 -4.59
CA THR A 248 -2.89 -22.55 -3.70
C THR A 248 -2.35 -21.48 -2.73
N LYS A 249 -1.04 -21.21 -2.75
CA LYS A 249 -0.38 -20.25 -1.85
C LYS A 249 0.55 -19.32 -2.64
N ILE A 250 0.27 -18.02 -2.58
CA ILE A 250 1.13 -16.99 -3.15
C ILE A 250 1.84 -16.30 -1.98
N VAL A 251 3.14 -16.04 -2.10
CA VAL A 251 3.92 -15.32 -1.10
C VAL A 251 4.35 -14.00 -1.72
N LEU A 252 3.86 -12.90 -1.17
CA LEU A 252 4.21 -11.55 -1.59
C LEU A 252 5.24 -10.98 -0.61
N SER A 253 6.35 -10.47 -1.13
CA SER A 253 7.40 -9.84 -0.35
C SER A 253 7.67 -8.42 -0.85
N CYS A 254 7.86 -7.47 0.07
CA CYS A 254 8.15 -6.07 -0.24
C CYS A 254 8.80 -5.40 0.97
N ASN A 255 9.57 -4.34 0.71
CA ASN A 255 10.22 -3.57 1.77
C ASN A 255 9.26 -2.55 2.42
N ASP A 256 8.22 -2.10 1.70
CA ASP A 256 7.21 -1.19 2.21
C ASP A 256 5.89 -1.93 2.52
N LYS A 257 5.48 -1.86 3.78
CA LYS A 257 4.24 -2.46 4.29
C LYS A 257 2.99 -1.90 3.62
N HIS A 258 2.99 -0.62 3.26
CA HIS A 258 1.82 0.03 2.64
C HIS A 258 1.59 -0.51 1.23
N LEU A 259 2.63 -0.51 0.39
CA LEU A 259 2.56 -1.00 -0.98
C LEU A 259 2.22 -2.50 -1.03
N LEU A 260 2.80 -3.28 -0.11
CA LEU A 260 2.49 -4.71 0.03
C LEU A 260 1.00 -4.95 0.32
N GLY A 261 0.46 -4.23 1.30
CA GLY A 261 -0.94 -4.34 1.70
C GLY A 261 -1.89 -3.90 0.58
N LEU A 262 -1.55 -2.82 -0.12
CA LEU A 262 -2.33 -2.33 -1.26
C LEU A 262 -2.43 -3.37 -2.38
N PHE A 263 -1.29 -3.99 -2.73
CA PHE A 263 -1.28 -5.02 -3.77
C PHE A 263 -1.99 -6.31 -3.33
N ALA A 264 -1.77 -6.76 -2.09
CA ALA A 264 -2.49 -7.89 -1.51
C ALA A 264 -4.03 -7.67 -1.54
N ALA A 265 -4.48 -6.46 -1.20
CA ALA A 265 -5.89 -6.09 -1.27
C ALA A 265 -6.42 -6.10 -2.71
N LYS A 266 -5.62 -5.64 -3.68
CA LYS A 266 -5.97 -5.67 -5.12
C LYS A 266 -6.17 -7.11 -5.62
N VAL A 267 -5.31 -8.04 -5.20
CA VAL A 267 -5.46 -9.48 -5.52
C VAL A 267 -6.72 -10.04 -4.85
N ARG A 268 -6.94 -9.77 -3.56
CA ARG A 268 -8.13 -10.20 -2.81
C ARG A 268 -9.45 -9.71 -3.43
N LYS A 269 -9.47 -8.51 -4.01
CA LYS A 269 -10.66 -7.90 -4.62
C LYS A 269 -11.30 -8.77 -5.72
N TRP A 270 -10.52 -9.60 -6.42
CA TRP A 270 -11.05 -10.46 -7.48
C TRP A 270 -12.01 -11.54 -6.96
N ARG A 271 -11.72 -12.12 -5.80
CA ARG A 271 -12.58 -13.12 -5.17
C ARG A 271 -12.46 -13.03 -3.65
N PRO A 272 -13.22 -12.12 -3.00
CA PRO A 272 -13.21 -12.02 -1.55
C PRO A 272 -13.76 -13.31 -0.91
N PRO A 273 -13.36 -13.63 0.33
CA PRO A 273 -13.84 -14.82 1.02
C PRO A 273 -15.35 -14.75 1.26
N GLU A 274 -16.08 -15.79 0.87
CA GLU A 274 -17.53 -15.87 1.02
C GLU A 274 -17.95 -16.40 2.40
N PRO A 275 -19.12 -15.97 2.94
CA PRO A 275 -19.53 -16.31 4.31
C PRO A 275 -20.13 -17.72 4.47
N TYR A 276 -20.29 -18.51 3.41
CA TYR A 276 -20.96 -19.82 3.50
C TYR A 276 -19.99 -21.00 3.41
N LYS A 277 -19.14 -21.05 2.37
CA LYS A 277 -18.14 -22.12 2.22
C LYS A 277 -16.71 -21.64 2.39
N GLY A 278 -16.51 -20.36 2.74
CA GLY A 278 -15.18 -19.78 2.94
C GLY A 278 -14.32 -19.81 1.68
N LYS A 279 -14.89 -19.90 0.47
CA LYS A 279 -14.14 -19.85 -0.77
C LYS A 279 -13.72 -18.43 -1.08
N GLY A 280 -12.49 -18.25 -1.54
CA GLY A 280 -11.93 -16.96 -1.91
C GLY A 280 -10.44 -16.86 -1.66
N VAL A 281 -9.92 -15.64 -1.76
CA VAL A 281 -8.53 -15.30 -1.48
C VAL A 281 -8.43 -14.73 -0.06
N PHE A 282 -7.65 -15.36 0.79
CA PHE A 282 -7.36 -14.90 2.15
C PHE A 282 -5.99 -14.25 2.21
N VAL A 283 -5.89 -13.16 2.97
CA VAL A 283 -4.62 -12.45 3.19
C VAL A 283 -4.08 -12.83 4.57
N GLY A 284 -2.87 -13.36 4.63
CA GLY A 284 -2.24 -13.78 5.88
C GLY A 284 -3.05 -14.88 6.58
N ASN A 285 -3.35 -14.64 7.85
CA ASN A 285 -4.15 -15.50 8.73
C ASN A 285 -5.60 -15.00 8.89
N GLU A 286 -6.12 -14.25 7.91
CA GLU A 286 -7.52 -13.82 7.89
C GLU A 286 -8.46 -15.05 7.96
N THR A 287 -9.51 -14.95 8.77
CA THR A 287 -10.58 -15.95 8.86
C THR A 287 -11.95 -15.28 8.73
N ILE A 288 -12.90 -15.99 8.12
CA ILE A 288 -14.27 -15.50 7.94
C ILE A 288 -15.24 -16.28 8.82
N ARG A 289 -16.22 -15.59 9.40
CA ARG A 289 -17.30 -16.23 10.16
C ARG A 289 -18.25 -16.93 9.18
N ILE A 290 -18.30 -18.26 9.28
CA ILE A 290 -19.16 -19.08 8.42
C ILE A 290 -20.60 -19.06 8.95
N LYS A 291 -21.56 -18.78 8.07
CA LYS A 291 -23.00 -18.88 8.35
C LYS A 291 -23.46 -20.32 8.15
N ALA A 292 -24.16 -20.85 9.14
CA ALA A 292 -24.83 -22.14 9.01
C ALA A 292 -25.94 -22.06 7.95
N VAL A 293 -26.03 -23.08 7.11
CA VAL A 293 -27.18 -23.24 6.21
C VAL A 293 -28.37 -23.67 7.05
N LYS A 294 -29.53 -23.02 6.86
CA LYS A 294 -30.78 -23.46 7.47
C LYS A 294 -31.14 -24.83 6.89
N LYS A 295 -30.86 -25.90 7.65
CA LYS A 295 -31.35 -27.24 7.31
C LYS A 295 -32.88 -27.18 7.35
N LYS A 296 -33.52 -27.55 6.25
CA LYS A 296 -34.96 -27.76 6.17
C LYS A 296 -35.27 -29.19 6.56
#